data_AF-A0A349E1C3-F1
#
_entry.id   AF-A0A349E1C3-F1
#
_cell.length_a   1.000
_cell.length_b   1.000
_cell.length_c   1.000
_cell.angle_alpha   90.00
_cell.angle_beta   90.00
_cell.angle_gamma   90.00
#
_symmetry.space_group_name_H-M   'P 1'
#
loop_
_entity.id
_entity.type
_entity.pdbx_description
1 polymer ?
#
loop_
_entity_poly.entity_id
_entity_poly.type
_entity_poly.pdbx_seq_one_letter_code
_entity_poly.pdbx_strand_id
1 'polypeptide(L)'
;MFKLNQFLIMIVVTAFFTACNQQEVNNTPAPAKEDNLTKGRYIVTYNTNYSRINFNSQNYDNRARTVLNYTQSLVQKYGVSSDKITQTYNQVFQGFAAELSAKQLKALEADPRVARIEPDGIVTVDAEVSANKNARQFASWGGNLVGRANGAGKTVWVIDSGVDLFHSDLNVNRSKSRTFV
;
A
#
# COMPACT_ATOMS: atom_id res chain seq x y z
N MET A 1 -39.00 60.81 26.32
CA MET A 1 -38.28 59.58 25.94
C MET A 1 -38.94 58.99 24.70
N PHE A 2 -38.13 58.46 23.78
CA PHE A 2 -38.44 57.86 22.48
C PHE A 2 -38.92 58.81 21.36
N LYS A 3 -37.98 59.15 20.46
CA LYS A 3 -38.28 59.57 19.09
C LYS A 3 -37.96 58.41 18.14
N LEU A 4 -38.96 58.05 17.35
CA LEU A 4 -38.95 57.11 16.24
C LEU A 4 -38.41 57.85 15.01
N ASN A 5 -37.39 57.33 14.33
CA ASN A 5 -37.19 57.66 12.92
C ASN A 5 -36.38 56.61 12.15
N GLN A 6 -36.90 56.33 10.96
CA GLN A 6 -36.25 55.81 9.75
C GLN A 6 -36.07 54.29 9.57
N PHE A 7 -37.07 53.76 8.86
CA PHE A 7 -37.02 52.72 7.85
C PHE A 7 -35.76 52.82 6.93
N LEU A 8 -34.95 51.76 6.82
CA LEU A 8 -34.43 51.26 5.54
C LEU A 8 -33.79 49.87 5.68
N ILE A 9 -34.45 48.88 5.07
CA ILE A 9 -33.96 47.74 4.28
C ILE A 9 -32.45 47.40 4.38
N MET A 10 -32.12 46.21 4.90
CA MET A 10 -31.23 45.24 4.23
C MET A 10 -31.18 43.91 4.99
N ILE A 11 -31.98 42.96 4.49
CA ILE A 11 -31.81 41.53 4.77
C ILE A 11 -30.49 41.13 4.09
N VAL A 12 -29.42 40.97 4.87
CA VAL A 12 -28.20 40.31 4.40
C VAL A 12 -28.20 38.90 4.95
N VAL A 13 -28.73 37.98 4.13
CA VAL A 13 -28.49 36.55 4.22
C VAL A 13 -27.00 36.33 3.93
N THR A 14 -26.15 36.33 4.95
CA THR A 14 -24.86 35.63 4.84
C THR A 14 -25.12 34.17 5.12
N ALA A 15 -25.57 33.46 4.08
CA ALA A 15 -25.37 32.04 3.97
C ALA A 15 -23.86 31.81 4.07
N PHE A 16 -23.41 31.27 5.20
CA PHE A 16 -22.11 30.62 5.30
C PHE A 16 -22.15 29.41 4.38
N PHE A 17 -21.90 29.62 3.09
CA PHE A 17 -21.47 28.55 2.21
C PHE A 17 -20.07 28.16 2.69
N THR A 18 -20.04 27.15 3.55
CA THR A 18 -18.90 26.30 3.77
C THR A 18 -18.48 25.71 2.42
N ALA A 19 -17.59 26.41 1.72
CA ALA A 19 -16.84 25.86 0.60
C ALA A 19 -15.79 24.90 1.15
N CYS A 20 -16.23 23.74 1.67
CA CYS A 20 -15.40 22.55 1.63
C CYS A 20 -15.35 22.14 0.16
N ASN A 21 -14.34 22.64 -0.55
CA ASN A 21 -13.97 22.10 -1.84
C ASN A 21 -13.32 20.75 -1.58
N GLN A 22 -14.15 19.72 -1.37
CA GLN A 22 -13.69 18.34 -1.33
C GLN A 22 -13.35 18.00 -2.76
N GLN A 23 -12.10 18.25 -3.15
CA GLN A 23 -11.54 17.61 -4.33
C GLN A 23 -11.67 16.12 -4.07
N GLU A 24 -12.58 15.46 -4.80
CA GLU A 24 -12.54 14.03 -4.99
C GLU A 24 -11.22 13.72 -5.69
N VAL A 25 -10.16 13.54 -4.89
CA VAL A 25 -8.98 12.83 -5.35
C VAL A 25 -9.47 11.42 -5.58
N ASN A 26 -9.78 11.10 -6.84
CA ASN A 26 -9.97 9.74 -7.30
C ASN A 26 -8.68 8.98 -7.00
N ASN A 27 -8.61 8.40 -5.80
CA ASN A 27 -7.53 7.54 -5.33
C ASN A 27 -7.58 6.17 -6.01
N THR A 28 -8.24 6.03 -7.17
CA THR A 28 -8.15 4.82 -7.97
C THR A 28 -6.74 4.78 -8.52
N PRO A 29 -5.86 3.88 -8.04
CA PRO A 29 -4.56 3.71 -8.67
C PRO A 29 -4.83 3.41 -10.14
N ALA A 30 -4.13 4.09 -11.04
CA ALA A 30 -4.23 3.75 -12.45
C ALA A 30 -3.99 2.24 -12.59
N PRO A 31 -4.83 1.50 -13.34
CA PRO A 31 -4.58 0.09 -13.56
C PRO A 31 -3.17 -0.05 -14.12
N ALA A 32 -2.41 -1.03 -13.62
CA ALA A 32 -1.07 -1.30 -14.13
C ALA A 32 -1.17 -1.46 -15.65
N LYS A 33 -0.34 -0.71 -16.40
CA LYS A 33 -0.24 -0.91 -17.85
C LYS A 33 0.12 -2.37 -18.10
N GLU A 34 -0.48 -2.98 -19.12
CA GLU A 34 -0.32 -4.40 -19.43
C GLU A 34 1.16 -4.82 -19.57
N ASP A 35 2.00 -3.92 -20.08
CA ASP A 35 3.46 -4.10 -20.20
C ASP A 35 4.19 -4.31 -18.87
N ASN A 36 3.60 -3.89 -17.75
CA ASN A 36 4.17 -4.06 -16.43
C ASN A 36 3.74 -5.37 -15.77
N LEU A 37 2.90 -6.20 -16.40
CA LEU A 37 2.44 -7.45 -15.83
C LEU A 37 3.47 -8.57 -16.03
N THR A 38 3.72 -9.33 -14.97
CA THR A 38 4.65 -10.45 -15.02
C THR A 38 3.91 -11.72 -15.43
N LYS A 39 4.10 -12.13 -16.68
CA LYS A 39 3.42 -13.30 -17.25
C LYS A 39 3.58 -14.54 -16.37
N GLY A 40 2.46 -15.18 -16.04
CA GLY A 40 2.43 -16.41 -15.27
C GLY A 40 2.55 -16.22 -13.75
N ARG A 41 2.72 -14.99 -13.25
CA ARG A 41 2.70 -14.69 -11.82
C ARG A 41 1.39 -14.02 -11.43
N TYR A 42 0.84 -14.47 -10.31
CA TYR A 42 -0.47 -14.02 -9.84
C TYR A 42 -0.48 -13.85 -8.34
N ILE A 43 -1.30 -12.91 -7.87
CA ILE A 43 -1.70 -12.74 -6.48
C ILE A 43 -3.11 -13.34 -6.33
N VAL A 44 -3.27 -14.24 -5.37
CA VAL A 44 -4.50 -14.97 -5.09
C VAL A 44 -4.97 -14.64 -3.69
N THR A 45 -6.18 -14.10 -3.58
CA THR A 45 -6.81 -13.75 -2.30
C THR A 45 -7.85 -14.80 -1.94
N TYR A 46 -7.85 -15.23 -0.67
CA TYR A 46 -8.81 -16.21 -0.17
C TYR A 46 -10.19 -15.60 0.11
N ASN A 47 -11.21 -16.43 -0.10
CA ASN A 47 -12.57 -16.15 0.30
C ASN A 47 -12.75 -16.43 1.80
N THR A 48 -12.62 -15.39 2.62
CA THR A 48 -12.75 -15.50 4.07
C THR A 48 -14.17 -15.82 4.54
N ASN A 49 -15.19 -15.68 3.68
CA ASN A 49 -16.56 -16.13 3.98
C ASN A 49 -16.70 -17.65 3.83
N TYR A 50 -15.88 -18.27 2.98
CA TYR A 50 -15.80 -19.73 2.88
C TYR A 50 -14.99 -20.30 4.04
N SER A 51 -13.79 -19.78 4.25
CA SER A 51 -12.93 -20.19 5.36
C SER A 51 -11.90 -19.12 5.65
N ARG A 52 -11.82 -18.69 6.92
CA ARG A 52 -10.79 -17.78 7.41
C ARG A 52 -9.71 -18.58 8.12
N ILE A 53 -8.44 -18.33 7.79
CA ILE A 53 -7.31 -18.90 8.52
C ILE A 53 -7.26 -18.26 9.91
N ASN A 54 -7.35 -19.09 10.94
CA ASN A 54 -7.18 -18.63 12.32
C ASN A 54 -5.70 -18.62 12.70
N PHE A 55 -5.23 -17.49 13.22
CA PHE A 55 -3.84 -17.32 13.63
C PHE A 55 -3.70 -17.48 15.14
N ASN A 56 -2.90 -18.44 15.56
CA ASN A 56 -2.59 -18.67 16.99
C ASN A 56 -1.40 -17.83 17.49
N SER A 57 -0.69 -17.14 16.60
CA SER A 57 0.49 -16.31 16.92
C SER A 57 0.33 -14.92 16.34
N GLN A 58 0.81 -13.90 17.07
CA GLN A 58 0.92 -12.52 16.56
C GLN A 58 2.21 -12.30 15.74
N ASN A 59 3.19 -13.21 15.85
CA ASN A 59 4.43 -13.12 15.10
C ASN A 59 4.15 -13.29 13.59
N TYR A 60 4.64 -12.35 12.80
CA TYR A 60 4.39 -12.31 11.36
C TYR A 60 4.88 -13.57 10.64
N ASP A 61 6.09 -14.03 10.93
CA ASP A 61 6.70 -15.16 10.21
C ASP A 61 5.98 -16.48 10.54
N ASN A 62 5.53 -16.64 11.79
CA ASN A 62 4.67 -17.76 12.17
C ASN A 62 3.32 -17.73 11.44
N ARG A 63 2.71 -16.55 11.29
CA ARG A 63 1.46 -16.40 10.53
C ARG A 63 1.68 -16.72 9.05
N ALA A 64 2.77 -16.22 8.46
CA ALA A 64 3.15 -16.51 7.08
C ALA A 64 3.31 -18.03 6.85
N ARG A 65 3.97 -18.74 7.78
CA ARG A 65 4.09 -20.20 7.73
C ARG A 65 2.75 -20.92 7.82
N THR A 66 1.82 -20.45 8.66
CA THR A 66 0.46 -21.00 8.72
C THR A 66 -0.28 -20.82 7.39
N VAL A 67 -0.18 -19.65 6.77
CA VAL A 67 -0.74 -19.41 5.43
C VAL A 67 -0.09 -20.31 4.38
N LEU A 68 1.23 -20.48 4.42
CA LEU A 68 1.95 -21.35 3.50
C LEU A 68 1.47 -22.81 3.58
N ASN A 69 1.34 -23.36 4.79
CA ASN A 69 0.88 -24.74 5.00
C ASN A 69 -0.55 -24.95 4.47
N TYR A 70 -1.44 -23.98 4.72
CA TYR A 70 -2.79 -23.99 4.15
C TYR A 70 -2.73 -23.92 2.62
N THR A 71 -1.92 -23.02 2.06
CA THR A 71 -1.74 -22.83 0.62
C THR A 71 -1.30 -24.12 -0.04
N GLN A 72 -0.25 -24.76 0.47
CA GLN A 72 0.30 -26.02 -0.06
C GLN A 72 -0.79 -27.10 -0.13
N SER A 73 -1.54 -27.27 0.95
CA SER A 73 -2.67 -28.21 1.00
C SER A 73 -3.76 -27.87 -0.03
N LEU A 74 -4.06 -26.59 -0.23
CA LEU A 74 -5.08 -26.13 -1.18
C LEU A 74 -4.68 -26.38 -2.63
N VAL A 75 -3.43 -26.06 -2.99
CA VAL A 75 -2.95 -26.02 -4.37
C VAL A 75 -2.37 -27.35 -4.86
N GLN A 76 -2.00 -28.26 -3.96
CA GLN A 76 -1.44 -29.57 -4.31
C GLN A 76 -2.35 -30.38 -5.24
N LYS A 77 -3.67 -30.37 -5.00
CA LYS A 77 -4.65 -31.07 -5.86
C LYS A 77 -4.72 -30.52 -7.29
N TYR A 78 -4.20 -29.31 -7.51
CA TYR A 78 -4.08 -28.68 -8.84
C TYR A 78 -2.68 -28.84 -9.45
N GLY A 79 -1.78 -29.56 -8.76
CA GLY A 79 -0.41 -29.81 -9.22
C GLY A 79 0.48 -28.58 -9.17
N VAL A 80 0.16 -27.58 -8.34
CA VAL A 80 1.09 -26.47 -8.07
C VAL A 80 2.11 -26.94 -7.04
N SER A 81 3.39 -26.88 -7.41
CA SER A 81 4.49 -27.24 -6.51
C SER A 81 4.73 -26.14 -5.48
N SER A 82 5.24 -26.51 -4.30
CA SER A 82 5.43 -25.58 -3.18
C SER A 82 6.44 -24.47 -3.47
N ASP A 83 7.47 -24.74 -4.28
CA ASP A 83 8.47 -23.77 -4.75
C ASP A 83 7.88 -22.69 -5.65
N LYS A 84 6.68 -22.91 -6.20
CA LYS A 84 5.96 -21.92 -7.00
C LYS A 84 5.18 -20.92 -6.17
N ILE A 85 5.08 -21.11 -4.85
CA ILE A 85 4.49 -20.13 -3.94
C ILE A 85 5.58 -19.13 -3.55
N THR A 86 5.50 -17.92 -4.11
CA THR A 86 6.54 -16.90 -3.98
C THR A 86 6.31 -15.96 -2.80
N GLN A 87 5.06 -15.82 -2.33
CA GLN A 87 4.74 -14.99 -1.17
C GLN A 87 3.47 -15.47 -0.47
N THR A 88 3.35 -15.18 0.83
CA THR A 88 2.10 -15.34 1.58
C THR A 88 1.67 -14.03 2.25
N TYR A 89 0.36 -13.79 2.25
CA TYR A 89 -0.26 -12.61 2.82
C TYR A 89 -1.10 -13.01 4.01
N ASN A 90 -0.88 -12.35 5.15
CA ASN A 90 -1.49 -12.75 6.42
C ASN A 90 -2.03 -11.61 7.28
N GLN A 91 -1.79 -10.34 6.90
CA GLN A 91 -2.14 -9.16 7.70
C GLN A 91 -3.42 -8.48 7.19
N VAL A 92 -3.32 -7.72 6.08
CA VAL A 92 -4.43 -6.96 5.50
C VAL A 92 -5.47 -7.89 4.85
N PHE A 93 -4.99 -8.93 4.18
CA PHE A 93 -5.79 -10.01 3.61
C PHE A 93 -5.06 -11.34 3.77
N GLN A 94 -5.78 -12.43 3.54
CA GLN A 94 -5.26 -13.79 3.55
C GLN A 94 -5.14 -14.28 2.10
N GLY A 95 -3.96 -14.76 1.72
CA GLY A 95 -3.71 -15.17 0.34
C GLY A 95 -2.26 -15.50 0.09
N PHE A 96 -1.91 -15.65 -1.18
CA PHE A 96 -0.56 -15.99 -1.61
C PHE A 96 -0.27 -15.41 -2.99
N ALA A 97 1.01 -15.29 -3.34
CA ALA A 97 1.44 -15.11 -4.72
C ALA A 97 2.09 -16.39 -5.22
N ALA A 98 1.89 -16.71 -6.50
CA ALA A 98 2.48 -17.89 -7.11
C ALA A 98 2.70 -17.74 -8.62
N GLU A 99 3.61 -18.57 -9.12
CA GLU A 99 3.72 -18.89 -10.54
C GLU A 99 2.72 -19.97 -10.92
N LEU A 100 1.83 -19.68 -11.88
CA LEU A 100 0.74 -20.56 -12.30
C LEU A 100 0.72 -20.73 -13.82
N SER A 101 0.58 -21.96 -14.27
CA SER A 101 0.18 -22.27 -15.65
C SER A 101 -1.28 -21.88 -15.89
N ALA A 102 -1.67 -21.71 -17.16
CA ALA A 102 -3.06 -21.41 -17.53
C ALA A 102 -4.06 -22.47 -17.00
N LYS A 103 -3.67 -23.74 -16.94
CA LYS A 103 -4.49 -24.82 -16.39
C LYS A 103 -4.70 -24.67 -14.88
N GLN A 104 -3.63 -24.35 -14.14
CA GLN A 104 -3.69 -24.15 -12.68
C GLN A 104 -4.48 -22.89 -12.33
N LEU A 105 -4.28 -21.80 -13.08
CA LEU A 105 -5.04 -20.56 -12.93
C LEU A 105 -6.55 -20.84 -13.05
N LYS A 106 -6.98 -21.44 -14.16
CA LYS A 106 -8.40 -21.77 -14.40
C LYS A 106 -8.98 -22.69 -13.32
N ALA A 107 -8.17 -23.63 -12.80
CA ALA A 107 -8.60 -24.51 -11.72
C ALA A 107 -8.79 -23.75 -10.39
N LEU A 108 -7.91 -22.79 -10.09
CA LEU A 108 -8.01 -21.94 -8.91
C LEU A 108 -9.16 -20.93 -8.99
N GLU A 109 -9.43 -20.36 -10.18
CA GLU A 109 -10.58 -19.48 -10.41
C GLU A 109 -11.92 -20.16 -10.09
N ALA A 110 -11.99 -21.49 -10.28
CA ALA A 110 -13.17 -22.29 -9.97
C ALA A 110 -13.22 -22.78 -8.51
N ASP A 111 -12.18 -22.57 -7.69
CA ASP A 111 -12.17 -23.03 -6.30
C ASP A 111 -12.93 -22.04 -5.40
N PRO A 112 -13.97 -22.48 -4.66
CA PRO A 112 -14.79 -21.58 -3.84
C PRO A 112 -14.02 -20.92 -2.67
N ARG A 113 -12.83 -21.43 -2.33
CA ARG A 113 -11.92 -20.84 -1.34
C ARG A 113 -11.13 -19.65 -1.90
N VAL A 114 -11.14 -19.42 -3.20
CA VAL A 114 -10.49 -18.29 -3.86
C VAL A 114 -11.53 -17.19 -4.08
N ALA A 115 -11.22 -15.97 -3.66
CA ALA A 115 -12.10 -14.81 -3.86
C ALA A 115 -11.73 -14.05 -5.14
N ARG A 116 -10.43 -13.88 -5.40
CA ARG A 116 -9.93 -13.10 -6.52
C ARG A 116 -8.53 -13.57 -6.89
N ILE A 117 -8.23 -13.51 -8.19
CA ILE A 117 -6.90 -13.69 -8.74
C ILE A 117 -6.58 -12.47 -9.58
N GLU A 118 -5.40 -11.90 -9.41
CA GLU A 118 -4.89 -10.81 -10.24
C GLU A 118 -3.47 -11.09 -10.73
N PRO A 119 -3.09 -10.63 -11.94
CA PRO A 119 -1.71 -10.70 -12.40
C PRO A 119 -0.78 -9.89 -11.49
N ASP A 120 0.41 -10.44 -11.23
CA ASP A 120 1.47 -9.75 -10.49
C ASP A 120 2.16 -8.73 -11.41
N GLY A 121 2.48 -7.54 -10.89
CA GLY A 121 2.96 -6.41 -11.68
C GLY A 121 4.27 -5.83 -11.16
N ILE A 122 5.07 -5.28 -12.07
CA ILE A 122 6.30 -4.56 -11.77
C ILE A 122 5.98 -3.07 -11.64
N VAL A 123 6.42 -2.47 -10.55
CA VAL A 123 6.44 -1.03 -10.36
C VAL A 123 7.91 -0.60 -10.28
N THR A 124 8.30 0.34 -11.12
CA THR A 124 9.66 0.88 -11.18
C THR A 124 9.70 2.30 -10.64
N VAL A 125 10.79 2.66 -9.99
CA VAL A 125 11.07 4.04 -9.62
C VAL A 125 11.33 4.83 -10.89
N ASP A 126 10.60 5.93 -11.06
CA ASP A 126 10.81 6.92 -12.12
C ASP A 126 11.50 8.14 -11.51
N ALA A 127 12.82 8.05 -11.33
CA ALA A 127 13.62 9.12 -10.73
C ALA A 127 15.01 9.21 -11.37
N GLU A 128 15.41 10.43 -11.72
CA GLU A 128 16.78 10.76 -12.06
C GLU A 128 17.55 11.10 -10.78
N VAL A 129 18.58 10.30 -10.47
CA VAL A 129 19.43 10.54 -9.30
C VAL A 129 20.65 11.34 -9.72
N SER A 130 20.72 12.61 -9.29
CA SER A 130 21.95 13.40 -9.34
C SER A 130 22.53 13.53 -7.93
N ALA A 131 23.72 12.98 -7.71
CA ALA A 131 24.38 13.00 -6.42
C ALA A 131 25.53 14.02 -6.42
N ASN A 132 25.43 15.07 -5.60
CA ASN A 132 26.56 15.94 -5.28
C ASN A 132 27.15 15.54 -3.93
N LYS A 133 28.24 14.76 -3.95
CA LYS A 133 28.89 14.23 -2.74
C LYS A 133 29.55 15.31 -1.86
N ASN A 134 29.69 16.54 -2.35
CA ASN A 134 30.34 17.65 -1.65
C ASN A 134 29.35 18.78 -1.28
N ALA A 135 28.05 18.49 -1.31
CA ALA A 135 27.05 19.48 -0.92
C ALA A 135 27.17 19.80 0.59
N ARG A 136 27.24 21.09 0.92
CA ARG A 136 27.05 21.56 2.31
C ARG A 136 25.57 21.38 2.69
N GLN A 137 25.25 21.31 3.97
CA GLN A 137 23.85 21.27 4.41
C GLN A 137 23.16 22.61 4.06
N PHE A 138 22.00 22.55 3.40
CA PHE A 138 21.16 23.72 3.12
C PHE A 138 19.68 23.32 3.15
N ALA A 139 18.79 24.29 3.35
CA ALA A 139 17.36 24.06 3.23
C ALA A 139 16.98 23.89 1.75
N SER A 140 16.42 22.74 1.38
CA SER A 140 15.98 22.49 0.00
C SER A 140 14.89 23.48 -0.41
N TRP A 141 14.86 23.82 -1.71
CA TRP A 141 13.83 24.70 -2.27
C TRP A 141 12.42 24.19 -1.97
N GLY A 142 12.18 22.89 -2.15
CA GLY A 142 10.89 22.27 -1.83
C GLY A 142 10.49 22.44 -0.36
N GLY A 143 11.43 22.27 0.57
CA GLY A 143 11.16 22.49 2.00
C GLY A 143 10.84 23.95 2.35
N ASN A 144 11.44 24.92 1.67
CA ASN A 144 11.08 26.33 1.84
C ASN A 144 9.70 26.65 1.25
N LEU A 145 9.33 26.00 0.15
CA LEU A 145 8.06 26.21 -0.53
C LEU A 145 6.86 25.70 0.30
N VAL A 146 6.94 24.47 0.82
CA VAL A 146 5.82 23.84 1.56
C VAL A 146 5.84 24.12 3.07
N GLY A 147 6.90 24.78 3.56
CA GLY A 147 7.12 25.02 4.98
C GLY A 147 7.86 23.87 5.68
N ARG A 148 8.39 24.16 6.87
CA ARG A 148 9.26 23.25 7.63
C ARG A 148 8.76 23.12 9.06
N ALA A 149 8.73 21.88 9.56
CA ALA A 149 8.42 21.57 10.95
C ALA A 149 9.26 20.39 11.43
N ASN A 150 9.38 20.23 12.75
CA ASN A 150 10.04 19.08 13.34
C ASN A 150 9.02 17.93 13.53
N GLY A 151 9.32 16.77 12.96
CA GLY A 151 8.52 15.54 13.07
C GLY A 151 8.83 14.67 14.30
N ALA A 152 9.52 15.18 15.31
CA ALA A 152 9.90 14.42 16.51
C ALA A 152 8.69 13.67 17.13
N GLY A 153 8.89 12.39 17.48
CA GLY A 153 7.85 11.52 18.00
C GLY A 153 6.90 10.92 16.95
N LYS A 154 7.02 11.30 15.66
CA LYS A 154 6.29 10.66 14.56
C LYS A 154 7.09 9.50 13.96
N THR A 155 6.41 8.63 13.21
CA THR A 155 7.03 7.53 12.45
C THR A 155 6.68 7.68 10.98
N VAL A 156 7.69 7.61 10.10
CA VAL A 156 7.53 7.59 8.65
C VAL A 156 7.96 6.22 8.15
N TRP A 157 7.12 5.58 7.33
CA TRP A 157 7.43 4.32 6.66
C TRP A 157 7.72 4.63 5.19
N VAL A 158 8.89 4.20 4.71
CA VAL A 158 9.32 4.37 3.31
C VAL A 158 9.37 3.00 2.66
N ILE A 159 8.57 2.80 1.61
CA ILE A 159 8.57 1.59 0.77
C ILE A 159 9.23 1.99 -0.54
N ASP A 160 10.48 1.60 -0.71
CA ASP A 160 11.29 1.97 -1.87
C ASP A 160 12.39 0.89 -2.06
N SER A 161 13.42 1.23 -2.80
CA SER A 161 14.64 0.47 -3.08
C SER A 161 15.52 0.20 -1.84
N GLY A 162 15.27 0.87 -0.71
CA GLY A 162 16.06 0.76 0.51
C GLY A 162 16.65 2.09 0.96
N VAL A 163 17.52 2.05 1.99
CA VAL A 163 18.19 3.24 2.53
C VAL A 163 19.58 2.88 3.02
N ASP A 164 20.55 3.77 2.82
CA ASP A 164 21.88 3.64 3.41
C ASP A 164 21.79 3.82 4.93
N LEU A 165 21.96 2.71 5.66
CA LEU A 165 21.87 2.68 7.11
C LEU A 165 23.05 3.36 7.82
N PHE A 166 24.11 3.72 7.10
CA PHE A 166 25.33 4.31 7.63
C PHE A 166 25.54 5.77 7.18
N HIS A 167 24.58 6.35 6.48
CA HIS A 167 24.66 7.75 6.04
C HIS A 167 24.64 8.70 7.25
N SER A 168 25.63 9.59 7.35
CA SER A 168 25.82 10.46 8.53
C SER A 168 24.68 11.46 8.79
N ASP A 169 23.92 11.80 7.76
CA ASP A 169 22.78 12.74 7.85
C ASP A 169 21.41 12.04 8.03
N LEU A 170 21.40 10.70 8.14
CA LEU A 170 20.17 9.92 8.34
C LEU A 170 20.19 9.16 9.66
N ASN A 171 19.07 9.16 10.37
CA ASN A 171 18.85 8.35 11.55
C ASN A 171 17.72 7.35 11.30
N VAL A 172 18.08 6.12 10.90
CA VAL A 172 17.12 5.08 10.50
C VAL A 172 16.84 4.13 11.66
N ASN A 173 15.57 3.90 11.96
CA ASN A 173 15.15 2.91 12.96
C ASN A 173 15.26 1.47 12.41
N ARG A 174 16.40 0.83 12.66
CA ARG A 174 16.70 -0.52 12.15
C ARG A 174 15.79 -1.61 12.72
N SER A 175 15.34 -1.49 13.98
CA SER A 175 14.46 -2.50 14.59
C SER A 175 13.04 -2.48 14.01
N LYS A 176 12.66 -1.38 13.36
CA LYS A 176 11.43 -1.22 12.59
C LYS A 176 11.68 -1.25 11.07
N SER A 177 12.76 -1.87 10.60
CA SER A 177 13.07 -1.99 9.17
C SER A 177 12.98 -3.45 8.72
N ARG A 178 12.64 -3.68 7.44
CA ARG A 178 12.62 -5.02 6.83
C ARG A 178 13.07 -4.94 5.37
N THR A 179 13.85 -5.92 4.93
CA THR A 179 14.17 -6.16 3.52
C THR A 179 13.31 -7.30 2.97
N PHE A 180 12.97 -7.23 1.70
CA PHE A 180 12.11 -8.21 1.00
C PHE A 180 12.78 -8.83 -0.22
N VAL A 181 14.08 -8.58 -0.39
CA VAL A 181 14.99 -9.21 -1.37
C VAL A 181 15.91 -10.20 -0.69
#